data_AF-A0A966IUX2-F1
#
_entry.id   AF-A0A966IUX2-F1
#
_cell.length_a   1.000
_cell.length_b   1.000
_cell.length_c   1.000
_cell.angle_alpha   90.00
_cell.angle_beta   90.00
_cell.angle_gamma   90.00
#
_symmetry.space_group_name_H-M   'P 1'
#
loop_
_entity.id
_entity.type
_entity.pdbx_description
1 polymer ?
#
loop_
_entity_poly.entity_id
_entity_poly.type
_entity_poly.pdbx_seq_one_letter_code
_entity_poly.pdbx_strand_id
1 'polypeptide(L)'
;MLLTPNKNSDPMPNIFSSQWEPFLSEQDMEILRVSHYGRKLPLPKRPALVVIDMTYDFCGAPGMDAVSAATERRTACGPSAWQAVPLIARVLTAARQAKMPIAYSRRSAMRLRRKSPKTARATEDAKPFSAAEDGNSIIT
;
A
#
# COMPACT_ATOMS: atom_id res chain seq x y z
N MET A 1 5.30 -45.75 1.23
CA MET A 1 6.19 -45.05 2.18
C MET A 1 5.59 -43.68 2.41
N LEU A 2 4.84 -43.52 3.51
CA LEU A 2 4.26 -42.23 3.88
C LEU A 2 5.40 -41.34 4.37
N LEU A 3 5.64 -40.22 3.68
CA LEU A 3 6.56 -39.19 4.14
C LEU A 3 6.04 -38.68 5.49
N THR A 4 6.74 -39.03 6.57
CA THR A 4 6.50 -38.44 7.88
C THR A 4 6.75 -36.93 7.79
N PRO A 5 5.85 -36.08 8.28
CA PRO A 5 6.12 -34.65 8.31
C PRO A 5 7.35 -34.41 9.19
N ASN A 6 8.37 -33.79 8.59
CA ASN A 6 9.57 -33.38 9.29
C ASN A 6 9.18 -32.46 10.46
N LYS A 7 9.35 -32.95 11.69
CA LYS A 7 9.21 -32.19 12.94
C LYS A 7 10.43 -31.28 13.14
N ASN A 8 10.73 -30.43 12.16
CA ASN A 8 11.60 -29.28 12.45
C ASN A 8 10.78 -28.33 13.33
N SER A 9 11.05 -28.42 14.62
CA SER A 9 10.51 -27.66 15.74
C SER A 9 11.09 -26.25 15.82
N ASP A 10 11.44 -25.65 14.69
CA ASP A 10 11.78 -24.24 14.69
C ASP A 10 10.49 -23.48 14.98
N PRO A 11 10.40 -22.73 16.10
CA PRO A 11 9.23 -21.92 16.36
C PRO A 11 9.02 -21.02 15.15
N MET A 12 7.80 -21.01 14.61
CA MET A 12 7.48 -20.13 13.49
C MET A 12 7.90 -18.72 13.93
N PRO A 13 8.77 -18.03 13.17
CA PRO A 13 9.04 -16.65 13.46
C PRO A 13 7.70 -15.92 13.49
N ASN A 14 7.56 -14.89 14.32
CA ASN A 14 6.34 -14.09 14.39
C ASN A 14 6.15 -13.38 13.04
N ILE A 15 5.57 -14.10 12.08
CA ILE A 15 5.48 -13.78 10.65
C ILE A 15 4.30 -12.83 10.41
N PHE A 16 3.28 -12.93 11.27
CA PHE A 16 2.13 -12.06 11.27
C PHE A 16 2.25 -11.07 12.44
N SER A 17 1.66 -9.89 12.31
CA SER A 17 1.49 -9.04 13.48
C SER A 17 0.59 -9.78 14.48
N SER A 18 1.02 -9.89 15.74
CA SER A 18 0.32 -10.60 16.83
C SER A 18 -1.15 -10.22 17.00
N GLN A 19 -1.56 -9.06 16.50
CA GLN A 19 -2.95 -8.60 16.43
C GLN A 19 -3.89 -9.49 15.58
N TRP A 20 -3.36 -10.26 14.61
CA TRP A 20 -4.18 -11.09 13.71
C TRP A 20 -4.30 -12.54 14.17
N GLU A 21 -3.38 -13.02 15.01
CA GLU A 21 -3.36 -14.41 15.47
C GLU A 21 -4.67 -14.87 16.14
N PRO A 22 -5.37 -14.04 16.95
CA PRO A 22 -6.63 -14.47 17.57
C PRO A 22 -7.78 -14.76 16.59
N PHE A 23 -7.64 -14.35 15.31
CA PHE A 23 -8.66 -14.57 14.28
C PHE A 23 -8.37 -15.77 13.38
N LEU A 24 -7.20 -16.41 13.55
CA LEU A 24 -6.81 -17.56 12.73
C LEU A 24 -7.26 -18.85 13.39
N SER A 25 -7.90 -19.72 12.62
CA SER A 25 -8.21 -21.08 13.09
C SER A 25 -6.95 -21.93 13.17
N GLU A 26 -7.03 -23.07 13.88
CA GLU A 26 -5.94 -24.06 13.88
C GLU A 26 -5.57 -24.52 12.47
N GLN A 27 -6.56 -24.64 11.58
CA GLN A 27 -6.35 -24.99 10.18
C GLN A 27 -5.57 -23.91 9.42
N ASP A 28 -5.89 -22.63 9.63
CA ASP A 28 -5.15 -21.51 9.02
C ASP A 28 -3.69 -21.51 9.47
N MET A 29 -3.46 -21.75 10.76
CA MET A 29 -2.11 -21.84 11.32
C MET A 29 -1.30 -22.98 10.72
N GLU A 30 -1.89 -24.17 10.52
CA GLU A 30 -1.20 -25.29 9.86
C GLU A 30 -0.94 -24.99 8.38
N ILE A 31 -1.89 -24.36 7.67
CA ILE A 31 -1.69 -23.91 6.28
C ILE A 31 -0.49 -22.96 6.19
N LEU A 32 -0.40 -21.97 7.08
CA LEU A 32 0.72 -21.03 7.11
C LEU A 32 2.05 -21.73 7.37
N ARG A 33 2.06 -22.71 8.30
CA ARG A 33 3.24 -23.51 8.63
C ARG A 33 3.78 -24.27 7.42
N VAL A 34 2.90 -24.96 6.68
CA VAL A 34 3.29 -25.82 5.55
C VAL A 34 3.49 -25.06 4.24
N SER A 35 2.77 -23.96 4.02
CA SER A 35 2.89 -23.13 2.79
C SER A 35 4.10 -22.20 2.82
N HIS A 36 4.65 -21.93 4.01
CA HIS A 36 5.77 -21.02 4.21
C HIS A 36 5.48 -19.57 3.79
N TYR A 37 4.20 -19.17 3.77
CA TYR A 37 3.81 -17.77 3.53
C TYR A 37 4.36 -16.83 4.60
N GLY A 38 4.59 -15.58 4.21
CA GLY A 38 5.09 -14.51 5.08
C GLY A 38 6.57 -14.63 5.47
N ARG A 39 7.30 -15.63 4.98
CA ARG A 39 8.77 -15.67 5.11
C ARG A 39 9.38 -14.45 4.42
N LYS A 40 10.40 -13.87 5.08
CA LYS A 40 11.17 -12.76 4.49
C LYS A 40 11.90 -13.26 3.24
N LEU A 41 11.73 -12.51 2.15
CA LEU A 41 12.51 -12.72 0.93
C LEU A 41 13.86 -11.98 1.04
N PRO A 42 14.93 -12.51 0.43
CA PRO A 42 16.18 -11.78 0.33
C PRO A 42 15.98 -10.52 -0.52
N LEU A 43 16.76 -9.48 -0.23
CA LEU A 43 16.75 -8.27 -1.04
C LEU A 43 17.22 -8.58 -2.48
N PRO A 44 16.59 -8.00 -3.51
CA PRO A 44 16.99 -8.22 -4.89
C PRO A 44 18.36 -7.60 -5.17
N LYS A 45 19.15 -8.24 -6.04
CA LYS A 45 20.49 -7.74 -6.45
C LYS A 45 20.45 -6.36 -7.13
N ARG A 46 19.31 -6.02 -7.75
CA ARG A 46 19.08 -4.76 -8.46
C ARG A 46 17.71 -4.21 -8.06
N PRO A 47 17.59 -3.54 -6.90
CA PRO A 47 16.31 -3.02 -6.43
C PRO A 47 15.86 -1.82 -7.27
N ALA A 48 14.55 -1.61 -7.31
CA ALA A 48 13.92 -0.39 -7.80
C ALA A 48 12.95 0.13 -6.72
N LEU A 49 12.74 1.44 -6.69
CA LEU A 49 11.76 2.07 -5.81
C LEU A 49 10.52 2.43 -6.63
N VAL A 50 9.35 2.00 -6.16
CA VAL A 50 8.06 2.37 -6.75
C VAL A 50 7.25 3.10 -5.70
N VAL A 51 6.88 4.35 -5.99
CA VAL A 51 5.97 5.15 -5.16
C VAL A 51 4.59 5.04 -5.76
N ILE A 52 3.67 4.42 -5.01
CA ILE A 52 2.35 4.05 -5.52
C ILE A 52 1.32 5.08 -5.05
N ASP A 53 0.64 5.69 -6.02
CA ASP A 53 -0.56 6.52 -5.87
C ASP A 53 -0.44 7.62 -4.80
N MET A 54 0.78 8.11 -4.59
CA MET A 54 1.07 9.21 -3.66
C MET A 54 0.68 10.53 -4.31
N THR A 55 -0.62 10.78 -4.39
CA THR A 55 -1.24 11.92 -5.06
C THR A 55 -2.32 12.51 -4.18
N TYR A 56 -2.65 13.79 -4.33
CA TYR A 56 -3.65 14.46 -3.48
C TYR A 56 -5.03 13.78 -3.49
N ASP A 57 -5.42 13.15 -4.58
CA ASP A 57 -6.65 12.37 -4.68
C ASP A 57 -6.71 11.13 -3.77
N PHE A 58 -5.55 10.60 -3.38
CA PHE A 58 -5.40 9.47 -2.46
C PHE A 58 -4.89 9.88 -1.08
N CYS A 59 -4.21 11.02 -0.97
CA CYS A 59 -3.72 11.52 0.31
C CYS A 59 -4.74 12.44 1.00
N GLY A 60 -5.60 13.12 0.25
CA GLY A 60 -6.39 14.26 0.73
C GLY A 60 -5.52 15.51 0.93
N ALA A 61 -6.13 16.64 1.27
CA ALA A 61 -5.38 17.86 1.55
C ALA A 61 -4.62 17.74 2.89
N PRO A 62 -3.45 18.39 3.04
CA PRO A 62 -2.73 18.40 4.31
C PRO A 62 -3.58 18.98 5.44
N GLY A 63 -3.52 18.36 6.62
CA GLY A 63 -4.19 18.86 7.82
C GLY A 63 -5.69 18.52 7.94
N MET A 64 -6.29 17.90 6.93
CA MET A 64 -7.65 17.35 7.05
C MET A 64 -7.67 16.12 7.97
N ASP A 65 -8.74 15.96 8.74
CA ASP A 65 -9.02 14.71 9.44
C ASP A 65 -9.48 13.62 8.45
N ALA A 66 -9.45 12.36 8.91
CA ALA A 66 -9.75 11.20 8.06
C ALA A 66 -11.18 11.20 7.50
N VAL A 67 -12.17 11.65 8.28
CA VAL A 67 -13.58 11.64 7.84
C VAL A 67 -13.83 12.75 6.83
N SER A 68 -13.31 13.95 7.08
CA SER A 68 -13.41 15.06 6.12
C SER A 68 -12.71 14.72 4.80
N ALA A 69 -11.49 14.15 4.87
CA ALA A 69 -10.76 13.70 3.69
C ALA A 69 -11.55 12.64 2.90
N ALA A 70 -12.11 11.63 3.59
CA ALA A 70 -12.92 10.57 2.96
C ALA A 70 -14.23 11.09 2.36
N THR A 71 -14.80 12.15 2.96
CA THR A 71 -16.01 12.81 2.49
C THR A 71 -15.75 13.61 1.21
N GLU A 72 -14.63 14.33 1.15
CA GLU A 72 -14.20 15.02 -0.07
C GLU A 72 -13.83 14.01 -1.15
N ARG A 73 -13.00 13.02 -0.79
CA ARG A 73 -12.46 11.98 -1.66
C ARG A 73 -12.51 10.63 -0.95
N ARG A 74 -13.38 9.75 -1.41
CA ARG A 74 -13.52 8.38 -0.86
C ARG A 74 -12.23 7.55 -0.86
N THR A 75 -11.28 7.88 -1.72
CA THR A 75 -9.98 7.21 -1.81
C THR A 75 -8.92 7.83 -0.90
N ALA A 76 -9.21 8.96 -0.27
CA ALA A 76 -8.24 9.67 0.55
C ALA A 76 -7.96 8.92 1.86
N CYS A 77 -6.69 8.68 2.11
CA CYS A 77 -6.17 8.14 3.36
C CYS A 77 -6.04 9.21 4.46
N GLY A 78 -6.09 10.50 4.12
CA GLY A 78 -6.05 11.60 5.07
C GLY A 78 -4.77 11.64 5.91
N PRO A 79 -4.85 11.83 7.25
CA PRO A 79 -3.69 11.98 8.12
C PRO A 79 -2.64 10.87 7.99
N SER A 80 -3.06 9.63 7.77
CA SER A 80 -2.12 8.49 7.66
C SER A 80 -1.21 8.61 6.43
N ALA A 81 -1.71 9.14 5.30
CA ALA A 81 -0.86 9.41 4.15
C ALA A 81 0.17 10.50 4.46
N TRP A 82 -0.28 11.61 5.08
CA TRP A 82 0.59 12.74 5.41
C TRP A 82 1.66 12.40 6.45
N GLN A 83 1.39 11.45 7.36
CA GLN A 83 2.42 10.88 8.25
C GLN A 83 3.47 10.05 7.48
N ALA A 84 3.08 9.41 6.38
CA ALA A 84 3.99 8.61 5.55
C ALA A 84 4.86 9.45 4.61
N VAL A 85 4.37 10.61 4.13
CA VAL A 85 5.10 11.50 3.21
C VAL A 85 6.56 11.76 3.62
N PRO A 86 6.88 12.21 4.86
CA PRO A 86 8.28 12.45 5.25
C PRO A 86 9.14 11.18 5.27
N LEU A 87 8.54 10.00 5.53
CA LEU A 87 9.26 8.72 5.48
C LEU A 87 9.58 8.33 4.04
N ILE A 88 8.64 8.52 3.12
CA ILE A 88 8.81 8.29 1.69
C ILE A 88 9.89 9.23 1.13
N ALA A 89 9.89 10.51 1.52
CA ALA A 89 10.92 11.47 1.12
C ALA A 89 12.35 11.04 1.52
N ARG A 90 12.50 10.46 2.72
CA ARG A 90 13.78 9.88 3.18
C ARG A 90 14.22 8.69 2.32
N VAL A 91 13.29 7.77 2.02
CA VAL A 91 13.56 6.61 1.16
C VAL A 91 13.92 7.05 -0.27
N LEU A 92 13.21 8.04 -0.82
CA LEU A 92 13.51 8.65 -2.11
C LEU A 92 14.91 9.25 -2.16
N THR A 93 15.30 9.97 -1.11
CA THR A 93 16.66 10.54 -1.00
C THR A 93 17.72 9.44 -1.06
N ALA A 94 17.56 8.38 -0.28
CA ALA A 94 18.49 7.25 -0.28
C ALA A 94 18.53 6.53 -1.64
N ALA A 95 17.37 6.30 -2.27
CA ALA A 95 17.27 5.67 -3.58
C ALA A 95 17.96 6.48 -4.69
N ARG A 96 17.80 7.83 -4.65
CA ARG A 96 18.48 8.75 -5.58
C ARG A 96 19.99 8.71 -5.39
N GLN A 97 20.47 8.73 -4.14
CA GLN A 97 21.90 8.59 -3.83
C GLN A 97 22.48 7.25 -4.32
N ALA A 98 21.72 6.18 -4.18
CA ALA A 98 22.09 4.84 -4.66
C ALA A 98 21.91 4.66 -6.19
N LYS A 99 21.46 5.70 -6.92
CA LYS A 99 21.16 5.65 -8.37
C LYS A 99 20.19 4.52 -8.75
N MET A 100 19.25 4.21 -7.87
CA MET A 100 18.23 3.20 -8.12
C MET A 100 17.22 3.72 -9.16
N PRO A 101 16.65 2.83 -10.00
CA PRO A 101 15.47 3.18 -10.78
C PRO A 101 14.32 3.58 -9.84
N ILE A 102 13.66 4.70 -10.13
CA ILE A 102 12.51 5.20 -9.38
C ILE A 102 11.34 5.36 -10.34
N ALA A 103 10.20 4.75 -10.01
CA ALA A 103 8.95 4.89 -10.74
C ALA A 103 7.85 5.43 -9.82
N TYR A 104 6.94 6.19 -10.41
CA TYR A 104 5.76 6.71 -9.73
C TYR A 104 4.51 6.21 -10.45
N SER A 105 3.51 5.76 -9.70
CA SER A 105 2.16 5.56 -10.25
C SER A 105 1.27 6.73 -9.89
N ARG A 106 0.34 7.02 -10.81
CA ARG A 106 -0.79 7.92 -10.60
C ARG A 106 -1.91 7.50 -11.54
N ARG A 107 -3.11 8.03 -11.34
CA ARG A 107 -4.26 7.65 -12.17
C ARG A 107 -4.01 8.11 -13.60
N SER A 108 -4.28 7.22 -14.56
CA SER A 108 -4.22 7.57 -15.97
C SER A 108 -5.43 8.45 -16.32
N ALA A 109 -5.17 9.67 -16.82
CA ALA A 109 -6.23 10.57 -17.29
C ALA A 109 -7.13 9.91 -18.35
N MET A 110 -6.57 9.06 -19.21
CA MET A 110 -7.32 8.29 -20.20
C MET A 110 -8.23 7.22 -19.56
N ARG A 111 -7.76 6.53 -18.50
CA ARG A 111 -8.58 5.54 -17.78
C ARG A 111 -9.69 6.18 -16.96
N LEU A 112 -9.45 7.35 -16.35
CA LEU A 112 -10.49 8.10 -15.62
C LEU A 112 -11.68 8.47 -16.51
N ARG A 113 -11.44 8.71 -17.80
CA ARG A 113 -12.50 8.99 -18.78
C ARG A 113 -13.31 7.75 -19.19
N ARG A 114 -12.83 6.54 -18.91
CA ARG A 114 -13.49 5.30 -19.31
C ARG A 114 -14.51 4.89 -18.23
N LYS A 115 -15.78 5.19 -18.49
CA LYS A 115 -16.94 4.82 -17.64
C LYS A 115 -17.12 3.30 -17.56
N SER A 116 -16.35 2.60 -16.74
CA SER A 116 -16.76 1.28 -16.18
C SER A 116 -16.04 0.96 -14.88
N PRO A 117 -16.33 1.69 -13.79
CA PRO A 117 -15.78 1.34 -12.48
C PRO A 117 -16.64 0.23 -11.87
N LYS A 118 -16.05 -0.64 -11.05
CA LYS A 118 -16.76 -1.70 -10.29
C LYS A 118 -17.66 -1.14 -9.17
N THR A 119 -18.06 0.12 -9.23
CA THR A 119 -18.85 0.78 -8.18
C THR A 119 -19.80 1.81 -8.78
N ALA A 120 -21.03 1.87 -8.25
CA ALA A 120 -22.04 2.87 -8.63
C ALA A 120 -21.64 4.31 -8.27
N ARG A 121 -20.63 4.49 -7.41
CA ARG A 121 -20.18 5.79 -6.88
C ARG A 121 -18.96 6.38 -7.57
N ALA A 122 -18.47 5.75 -8.63
CA ALA A 122 -17.19 6.15 -9.20
C ALA A 122 -17.21 7.45 -10.02
N THR A 123 -18.39 8.01 -10.26
CA THR A 123 -18.52 9.41 -10.74
C THR A 123 -18.09 10.41 -9.67
N GLU A 124 -18.08 10.04 -8.39
CA GLU A 124 -17.59 10.90 -7.30
C GLU A 124 -16.08 11.12 -7.37
N ASP A 125 -15.33 10.16 -7.93
CA ASP A 125 -13.88 10.25 -8.12
C ASP A 125 -13.50 11.26 -9.23
N ALA A 126 -14.46 11.63 -10.09
CA ALA A 126 -14.28 12.60 -11.16
C ALA A 126 -14.57 14.05 -10.74
N LYS A 127 -15.01 14.29 -9.49
CA LYS A 127 -15.17 15.66 -8.98
C LYS A 127 -13.82 16.39 -9.04
N PRO A 128 -13.77 17.71 -9.27
CA PRO A 128 -12.53 18.45 -9.06
C PRO A 128 -12.13 18.40 -7.59
N PHE A 129 -10.83 18.36 -7.31
CA PHE A 129 -10.31 18.47 -5.95
C PHE A 129 -10.66 19.86 -5.40
N SER A 130 -11.05 19.97 -4.13
CA SER A 130 -11.57 21.25 -3.62
C SER A 130 -10.49 22.33 -3.48
N ALA A 131 -9.23 21.91 -3.29
CA ALA A 131 -8.08 22.80 -3.38
C ALA A 131 -7.71 23.08 -4.85
N ALA A 132 -7.06 24.23 -5.10
CA ALA A 132 -6.63 24.65 -6.43
C ALA A 132 -5.55 23.75 -7.10
N GLU A 133 -5.19 22.64 -6.47
CA GLU A 133 -4.17 21.70 -6.95
C GLU A 133 -4.82 20.57 -7.76
N ASP A 134 -4.16 20.13 -8.85
CA ASP A 134 -4.58 18.94 -9.59
C ASP A 134 -4.44 17.72 -8.66
N GLY A 135 -5.57 17.09 -8.32
CA GLY A 135 -5.65 15.92 -7.46
C GLY A 135 -4.75 14.76 -7.89
N ASN A 136 -4.39 14.67 -9.17
CA ASN A 136 -3.50 13.65 -9.71
C ASN A 136 -2.01 14.04 -9.72
N SER A 137 -1.66 15.13 -9.04
CA SER A 137 -0.28 15.56 -8.84
C SER A 137 0.40 14.68 -7.79
N ILE A 138 1.65 14.29 -8.07
CA ILE A 138 2.45 13.43 -7.20
C ILE A 138 3.03 14.26 -6.03
N ILE A 139 2.97 13.69 -4.82
CA ILE A 139 3.53 14.23 -3.58
C ILE A 139 4.85 13.50 -3.29
N THR A 140 5.97 14.22 -3.24
CA THR A 140 7.32 13.68 -2.96
C THR A 140 8.22 14.66 -2.26
#